data_AF-A0A0K1ESJ6-F1
#
_entry.id   AF-A0A0K1ESJ6-F1
#
_cell.length_a   1.000
_cell.length_b   1.000
_cell.length_c   1.000
_cell.angle_alpha   90.00
_cell.angle_beta   90.00
_cell.angle_gamma   90.00
#
_symmetry.space_group_name_H-M   'P 1'
#
loop_
_entity.id
_entity.type
_entity.pdbx_description
1 polymer ?
#
loop_
_entity_poly.entity_id
_entity_poly.type
_entity_poly.pdbx_seq_one_letter_code
_entity_poly.pdbx_strand_id
1 'polypeptide(L)'
;MGQDRRVVAETRGVGGRRGALAGWLGALVVAGCGQGGVDVGPSEEPLGESVQSVVTQCIYLDPALTPPLPVPVDFERELVITDLAVVDDPCLTTWSTACPLSGAWTFGQLMIDMAGATPPEQFVAEWLHQWEVSTMTPTGVVVPPRAGIRPQVIDPWLVVSGCTPGSPIVGPGASCLLDLKQAPFRLLGIVNRVDEDVSLTAAGGTTHGEARFVFGFVDPLGGNPLQATVILEYKLPTARMGLSYKVHDWAHDWHFLSDPSLGPIGSPQYMQVLYSILHDITSPGVEPGNPNFGSAIGQVRTNEIDFGGGPWKLREHTLQDVGLGPNDSALAVHTLALTPDDGFNLTPALDAHLQGLSLGSGSPVLMDYLHTSPPDDVPSAMLAGESSAPLLWDHSSPGTLLPEERHHFALATCNGCHLDETQTPFVHLSPRSAGVPTTLSPFLSTPTVAAGAGLPMFSLSVPDPAGSGTIFDYNEPWRRMCEVTRILTGVTTPYTRANGAH
;
A
#
# COMPACT_ATOMS: atom_id res chain seq x y z
N MET A 1 33.31 29.36 -47.07
CA MET A 1 34.72 28.89 -47.02
C MET A 1 34.67 27.44 -46.60
N GLY A 2 34.52 26.48 -47.52
CA GLY A 2 35.55 25.89 -48.40
C GLY A 2 35.75 24.44 -47.91
N GLN A 3 34.99 23.46 -48.43
CA GLN A 3 35.37 22.49 -49.46
C GLN A 3 36.78 21.90 -49.31
N ASP A 4 36.88 20.58 -49.05
CA ASP A 4 37.42 19.52 -49.96
C ASP A 4 37.74 18.24 -49.15
N ARG A 5 37.11 17.09 -49.41
CA ARG A 5 37.35 16.02 -50.42
C ARG A 5 38.33 14.91 -49.98
N ARG A 6 37.75 13.68 -49.97
CA ARG A 6 38.25 12.36 -50.42
C ARG A 6 39.54 11.78 -49.79
N VAL A 7 39.52 10.48 -49.47
CA VAL A 7 40.02 9.36 -50.32
C VAL A 7 39.66 8.00 -49.69
N VAL A 8 39.53 7.01 -50.58
CA VAL A 8 39.05 5.62 -50.54
C VAL A 8 40.11 4.63 -50.04
N ALA A 9 39.72 3.48 -49.46
CA ALA A 9 40.30 2.15 -49.76
C ALA A 9 39.51 0.98 -49.13
N GLU A 10 38.97 0.10 -49.98
CA GLU A 10 38.58 -1.28 -49.67
C GLU A 10 39.80 -2.17 -49.38
N THR A 11 39.61 -3.29 -48.67
CA THR A 11 40.17 -4.59 -49.09
C THR A 11 39.42 -5.77 -48.47
N ARG A 12 39.18 -6.76 -49.34
CA ARG A 12 38.55 -8.08 -49.11
C ARG A 12 39.57 -9.14 -48.65
N GLY A 13 39.07 -10.25 -48.11
CA GLY A 13 39.73 -11.57 -48.12
C GLY A 13 39.27 -12.47 -46.97
N VAL A 14 38.21 -13.28 -47.09
CA VAL A 14 38.09 -14.62 -47.74
C VAL A 14 38.74 -15.78 -46.96
N GLY A 15 37.89 -16.72 -46.52
CA GLY A 15 38.07 -18.16 -46.76
C GLY A 15 38.21 -19.08 -45.54
N GLY A 16 37.41 -20.17 -45.47
CA GLY A 16 37.75 -21.27 -44.52
C GLY A 16 36.76 -22.39 -44.15
N ARG A 17 35.82 -22.77 -45.03
CA ARG A 17 34.96 -23.98 -45.10
C ARG A 17 35.34 -25.32 -44.36
N ARG A 18 34.25 -26.07 -44.04
CA ARG A 18 34.00 -27.57 -43.94
C ARG A 18 34.09 -28.20 -42.53
N GLY A 19 33.24 -29.15 -42.11
CA GLY A 19 32.19 -29.93 -42.79
C GLY A 19 31.38 -30.79 -41.79
N ALA A 20 30.30 -31.40 -42.30
CA ALA A 20 29.31 -32.21 -41.57
C ALA A 20 29.75 -33.66 -41.33
N LEU A 21 29.09 -34.37 -40.38
CA LEU A 21 28.58 -35.74 -40.52
C LEU A 21 27.74 -36.17 -39.30
N ALA A 22 26.70 -36.96 -39.58
CA ALA A 22 25.70 -37.50 -38.67
C ALA A 22 26.13 -38.86 -38.06
N GLY A 23 25.49 -39.26 -36.96
CA GLY A 23 25.55 -40.63 -36.44
C GLY A 23 24.63 -40.87 -35.25
N TRP A 24 23.52 -41.58 -35.49
CA TRP A 24 22.68 -42.23 -34.48
C TRP A 24 23.28 -43.59 -34.08
N LEU A 25 23.30 -43.95 -32.79
CA LEU A 25 23.18 -45.34 -32.29
C LEU A 25 23.17 -45.42 -30.75
N GLY A 26 22.14 -46.09 -30.22
CA GLY A 26 22.34 -47.23 -29.30
C GLY A 26 22.59 -46.98 -27.81
N ALA A 27 21.59 -47.36 -27.01
CA ALA A 27 21.61 -47.45 -25.55
C ALA A 27 22.73 -48.34 -24.95
N LEU A 28 23.14 -48.06 -23.70
CA LEU A 28 23.37 -49.09 -22.69
C LEU A 28 23.38 -48.50 -21.27
N VAL A 29 22.55 -49.05 -20.40
CA VAL A 29 22.54 -48.86 -18.96
C VAL A 29 23.75 -49.55 -18.35
N VAL A 30 24.55 -48.85 -17.55
CA VAL A 30 25.48 -49.47 -16.60
C VAL A 30 25.29 -48.80 -15.24
N ALA A 31 24.76 -49.58 -14.31
CA ALA A 31 24.75 -49.25 -12.89
C ALA A 31 26.19 -49.24 -12.35
N GLY A 32 26.56 -48.17 -11.66
CA GLY A 32 27.81 -48.07 -10.90
C GLY A 32 27.53 -47.39 -9.57
N CYS A 33 27.50 -48.18 -8.49
CA CYS A 33 27.59 -47.67 -7.13
C CYS A 33 29.03 -47.22 -6.86
N GLY A 34 29.20 -46.01 -6.35
CA GLY A 34 30.50 -45.49 -5.93
C GLY A 34 30.33 -44.29 -5.00
N GLN A 35 30.43 -44.54 -3.69
CA GLN A 35 30.71 -43.56 -2.64
C GLN A 35 31.95 -42.74 -3.05
N GLY A 36 32.06 -41.43 -2.84
CA GLY A 36 31.73 -40.65 -1.66
C GLY A 36 32.96 -39.79 -1.39
N GLY A 37 32.88 -38.49 -1.67
CA GLY A 37 33.98 -37.55 -1.55
C GLY A 37 33.63 -36.24 -2.24
N VAL A 38 32.90 -35.38 -1.53
CA VAL A 38 32.63 -34.01 -1.96
C VAL A 38 33.38 -33.08 -1.02
N ASP A 39 34.27 -32.29 -1.61
CA ASP A 39 34.91 -31.11 -1.01
C ASP A 39 33.84 -30.15 -0.49
N VAL A 40 33.94 -29.79 0.79
CA VAL A 40 33.06 -28.80 1.43
C VAL A 40 33.57 -27.40 1.08
N GLY A 41 33.08 -26.86 -0.04
CA GLY A 41 33.02 -25.41 -0.26
C GLY A 41 31.91 -24.79 0.59
N PRO A 42 31.89 -23.46 0.80
CA PRO A 42 30.85 -22.80 1.58
C PRO A 42 29.50 -23.15 0.95
N SER A 43 28.64 -23.78 1.73
CA SER A 43 27.27 -24.06 1.35
C SER A 43 26.57 -22.72 1.09
N GLU A 44 26.31 -22.41 -0.17
CA GLU A 44 25.15 -21.61 -0.52
C GLU A 44 23.96 -22.36 0.08
N GLU A 45 23.43 -21.82 1.19
CA GLU A 45 22.12 -22.23 1.65
C GLU A 45 21.14 -22.01 0.49
N PRO A 46 20.25 -22.96 0.19
CA PRO A 46 19.20 -22.71 -0.77
C PRO A 46 18.32 -21.58 -0.20
N LEU A 47 18.54 -20.36 -0.68
CA LEU A 47 17.52 -19.32 -0.68
C LEU A 47 16.26 -19.98 -1.23
N GLY A 48 15.22 -20.02 -0.40
CA GLY A 48 14.12 -20.99 -0.46
C GLY A 48 13.76 -21.47 -1.87
N GLU A 49 13.84 -22.78 -2.07
CA GLU A 49 13.13 -23.45 -3.15
C GLU A 49 11.63 -23.17 -3.00
N SER A 50 11.19 -22.04 -3.56
CA SER A 50 10.19 -21.97 -4.61
C SER A 50 9.17 -23.12 -4.59
N VAL A 51 8.28 -23.11 -3.61
CA VAL A 51 6.91 -23.56 -3.84
C VAL A 51 6.02 -22.39 -3.45
N GLN A 52 5.81 -21.51 -4.44
CA GLN A 52 4.54 -20.80 -4.61
C GLN A 52 3.99 -20.14 -3.33
N SER A 53 4.84 -19.61 -2.45
CA SER A 53 4.40 -19.05 -1.17
C SER A 53 5.07 -17.70 -0.97
N VAL A 54 4.24 -16.69 -0.73
CA VAL A 54 4.65 -15.37 -0.22
C VAL A 54 4.83 -15.44 1.31
N VAL A 55 4.59 -16.60 1.93
CA VAL A 55 5.02 -16.89 3.31
C VAL A 55 6.55 -16.89 3.35
N THR A 56 7.10 -15.76 3.73
CA THR A 56 8.54 -15.60 3.87
C THR A 56 8.98 -16.30 5.13
N GLN A 57 9.69 -17.41 4.99
CA GLN A 57 10.52 -17.92 6.07
C GLN A 57 11.38 -16.75 6.55
N CYS A 58 11.21 -16.35 7.81
CA CYS A 58 11.83 -15.16 8.33
C CYS A 58 12.99 -15.49 9.25
N ILE A 59 14.21 -15.23 8.80
CA ILE A 59 15.42 -15.44 9.61
C ILE A 59 15.42 -14.59 10.89
N TYR A 60 14.75 -13.44 10.90
CA TYR A 60 14.65 -12.54 12.05
C TYR A 60 13.67 -13.03 13.12
N LEU A 61 12.77 -13.96 12.74
CA LEU A 61 11.85 -14.64 13.65
C LEU A 61 12.32 -16.07 13.96
N ASP A 62 13.54 -16.43 13.57
CA ASP A 62 14.18 -17.70 13.94
C ASP A 62 15.16 -17.49 15.12
N PRO A 63 14.83 -17.96 16.34
CA PRO A 63 15.71 -17.85 17.51
C PRO A 63 17.05 -18.57 17.36
N ALA A 64 17.19 -19.49 16.39
CA ALA A 64 18.45 -20.17 16.11
C ALA A 64 19.44 -19.29 15.33
N LEU A 65 18.93 -18.30 14.56
CA LEU A 65 19.71 -17.42 13.70
C LEU A 65 19.79 -16.00 14.24
N THR A 66 18.69 -15.52 14.82
CA THR A 66 18.55 -14.15 15.32
C THR A 66 18.11 -14.19 16.79
N PRO A 67 18.85 -13.55 17.71
CA PRO A 67 18.40 -13.41 19.10
C PRO A 67 17.03 -12.74 19.15
N PRO A 68 16.05 -13.30 19.89
CA PRO A 68 14.72 -12.72 19.96
C PRO A 68 14.76 -11.35 20.64
N LEU A 69 13.87 -10.45 20.21
CA LEU A 69 13.64 -9.19 20.90
C LEU A 69 13.19 -9.45 22.35
N PRO A 70 13.55 -8.56 23.31
CA PRO A 70 13.09 -8.69 24.70
C PRO A 70 11.57 -8.75 24.83
N VAL A 71 10.88 -7.98 23.99
CA VAL A 71 9.43 -8.01 23.78
C VAL A 71 9.21 -8.36 22.30
N PRO A 72 8.47 -9.44 21.97
CA PRO A 72 8.14 -9.73 20.58
C PRO A 72 7.24 -8.64 19.99
N VAL A 73 7.34 -8.40 18.68
CA VAL A 73 6.39 -7.58 17.92
C VAL A 73 4.99 -8.19 18.07
N ASP A 74 4.01 -7.39 18.49
CA ASP A 74 2.60 -7.78 18.59
C ASP A 74 1.78 -7.08 17.50
N PHE A 75 1.31 -7.88 16.54
CA PHE A 75 0.60 -7.39 15.36
C PHE A 75 -0.63 -6.53 15.69
N GLU A 76 -1.41 -6.91 16.69
CA GLU A 76 -2.65 -6.20 17.05
C GLU A 76 -2.37 -4.93 17.88
N ARG A 77 -1.24 -4.90 18.60
CA ARG A 77 -0.86 -3.76 19.45
C ARG A 77 -0.11 -2.66 18.70
N GLU A 78 0.61 -2.98 17.62
CA GLU A 78 1.49 -1.99 16.98
C GLU A 78 1.49 -1.97 15.45
N LEU A 79 0.89 -2.95 14.75
CA LEU A 79 0.89 -3.01 13.28
C LEU A 79 -0.48 -2.74 12.67
N VAL A 80 -1.55 -3.33 13.21
CA VAL A 80 -2.94 -3.13 12.81
C VAL A 80 -3.81 -3.06 14.05
N ILE A 81 -4.08 -1.84 14.51
CA ILE A 81 -4.81 -1.59 15.76
C ILE A 81 -6.28 -1.35 15.43
N THR A 82 -7.14 -2.31 15.78
CA THR A 82 -8.60 -2.27 15.54
C THR A 82 -9.43 -2.44 16.81
N ASP A 83 -8.78 -2.53 17.98
CA ASP A 83 -9.46 -2.71 19.28
C ASP A 83 -10.44 -1.56 19.55
N LEU A 84 -11.63 -1.90 20.04
CA LEU A 84 -12.70 -0.94 20.33
C LEU A 84 -12.30 0.14 21.33
N ALA A 85 -11.42 -0.18 22.29
CA ALA A 85 -10.93 0.80 23.24
C ALA A 85 -10.07 1.91 22.58
N VAL A 86 -9.64 1.70 21.34
CA VAL A 86 -8.94 2.69 20.50
C VAL A 86 -9.91 3.29 19.48
N VAL A 87 -10.58 2.45 18.69
CA VAL A 87 -11.36 2.92 17.52
C VAL A 87 -12.73 3.48 17.86
N ASP A 88 -13.22 3.24 19.08
CA ASP A 88 -14.42 3.88 19.66
C ASP A 88 -14.07 4.72 20.90
N ASP A 89 -12.82 5.19 21.03
CA ASP A 89 -12.41 6.00 22.17
C ASP A 89 -13.29 7.27 22.30
N PRO A 90 -13.96 7.47 23.46
CA PRO A 90 -14.96 8.54 23.63
C PRO A 90 -14.34 9.93 23.74
N CYS A 91 -13.01 10.05 23.73
CA CYS A 91 -12.32 11.32 23.61
C CYS A 91 -11.78 11.51 22.19
N LEU A 92 -10.96 10.59 21.70
CA LEU A 92 -10.13 10.80 20.51
C LEU A 92 -10.92 10.60 19.21
N THR A 93 -11.94 9.73 19.19
CA THR A 93 -12.71 9.43 17.98
C THR A 93 -14.09 10.11 17.95
N THR A 94 -14.33 11.09 18.82
CA THR A 94 -15.58 11.87 18.87
C THR A 94 -15.35 13.28 19.43
N TRP A 95 -16.31 14.18 19.22
CA TRP A 95 -16.27 15.56 19.70
C TRP A 95 -17.04 15.70 21.02
N SER A 96 -16.33 16.00 22.10
CA SER A 96 -16.81 16.04 23.48
C SER A 96 -16.10 17.15 24.23
N THR A 97 -16.87 17.98 24.93
CA THR A 97 -16.33 19.04 25.79
C THR A 97 -15.70 18.52 27.08
N ALA A 98 -15.86 17.22 27.38
CA ALA A 98 -15.32 16.60 28.57
C ALA A 98 -13.84 16.20 28.44
N CYS A 99 -13.25 16.28 27.24
CA CYS A 99 -11.88 15.84 26.99
C CYS A 99 -11.06 16.91 26.24
N PRO A 100 -9.85 17.28 26.72
CA PRO A 100 -8.99 18.25 26.04
C PRO A 100 -8.49 17.78 24.66
N LEU A 101 -8.28 16.48 24.48
CA LEU A 101 -7.79 15.89 23.22
C LEU A 101 -8.93 15.48 22.29
N SER A 102 -10.11 16.06 22.49
CA SER A 102 -11.31 15.59 21.83
C SER A 102 -11.19 15.69 20.32
N GLY A 103 -11.56 14.60 19.64
CA GLY A 103 -11.67 14.54 18.20
C GLY A 103 -10.35 14.32 17.47
N ALA A 104 -9.21 14.15 18.17
CA ALA A 104 -7.87 14.05 17.58
C ALA A 104 -7.73 13.00 16.45
N TRP A 105 -8.52 11.92 16.50
CA TRP A 105 -8.52 10.84 15.52
C TRP A 105 -9.82 10.76 14.71
N THR A 106 -10.62 11.82 14.73
CA THR A 106 -11.78 11.95 13.83
C THR A 106 -11.31 12.33 12.43
N PHE A 107 -12.05 11.88 11.42
CA PHE A 107 -11.83 12.33 10.04
C PHE A 107 -11.83 13.86 9.95
N GLY A 108 -12.78 14.52 10.62
CA GLY A 108 -12.89 15.98 10.62
C GLY A 108 -11.63 16.68 11.12
N GLN A 109 -11.07 16.25 12.25
CA GLN A 109 -9.84 16.85 12.79
C GLN A 109 -8.64 16.62 11.87
N LEU A 110 -8.47 15.41 11.35
CA LEU A 110 -7.36 15.11 10.43
C LEU A 110 -7.45 15.91 9.12
N MET A 111 -8.66 16.17 8.61
CA MET A 111 -8.84 17.05 7.45
C MET A 111 -8.60 18.53 7.79
N ILE A 112 -8.93 18.98 9.00
CA ILE A 112 -8.60 20.33 9.49
C ILE A 112 -7.08 20.52 9.51
N ASP A 113 -6.35 19.56 10.06
CA ASP A 113 -4.89 19.62 10.17
C ASP A 113 -4.21 19.56 8.78
N MET A 114 -4.86 18.95 7.79
CA MET A 114 -4.36 18.85 6.41
C MET A 114 -4.67 20.08 5.53
N ALA A 115 -5.66 20.89 5.89
CA ALA A 115 -6.24 21.91 4.99
C ALA A 115 -5.29 23.08 4.65
N GLY A 116 -4.22 23.28 5.43
CA GLY A 116 -3.29 24.37 5.22
C GLY A 116 -3.94 25.74 5.46
N ALA A 117 -3.74 26.67 4.53
CA ALA A 117 -4.33 28.01 4.59
C ALA A 117 -5.78 28.05 4.08
N THR A 118 -6.27 26.98 3.44
CA THR A 118 -7.63 26.88 2.95
C THR A 118 -8.59 26.60 4.12
N PRO A 119 -9.75 27.29 4.21
CA PRO A 119 -10.75 26.96 5.22
C PRO A 119 -11.11 25.47 5.18
N PRO A 120 -11.05 24.74 6.31
CA PRO A 120 -11.21 23.27 6.32
C PRO A 120 -12.50 22.77 5.67
N GLU A 121 -13.62 23.45 5.89
CA GLU A 121 -14.90 23.08 5.29
C GLU A 121 -14.87 23.23 3.76
N GLN A 122 -14.16 24.25 3.26
CA GLN A 122 -13.95 24.43 1.82
C GLN A 122 -13.02 23.35 1.27
N PHE A 123 -11.92 23.03 1.97
CA PHE A 123 -10.97 21.99 1.58
C PHE A 123 -11.68 20.63 1.41
N VAL A 124 -12.51 20.24 2.38
CA VAL A 124 -13.29 19.00 2.32
C VAL A 124 -14.40 19.07 1.25
N ALA A 125 -15.07 20.20 1.09
CA ALA A 125 -16.11 20.36 0.08
C ALA A 125 -15.55 20.23 -1.36
N GLU A 126 -14.40 20.83 -1.64
CA GLU A 126 -13.73 20.71 -2.95
C GLU A 126 -13.26 19.29 -3.22
N TRP A 127 -12.79 18.57 -2.18
CA TRP A 127 -12.52 17.14 -2.29
C TRP A 127 -13.79 16.36 -2.65
N LEU A 128 -14.89 16.52 -1.90
CA LEU A 128 -16.16 15.83 -2.15
C LEU A 128 -16.78 16.16 -3.52
N HIS A 129 -16.59 17.37 -4.01
CA HIS A 129 -17.12 17.80 -5.30
C HIS A 129 -16.50 17.00 -6.47
N GLN A 130 -15.28 16.46 -6.32
CA GLN A 130 -14.64 15.65 -7.35
C GLN A 130 -15.36 14.33 -7.64
N TRP A 131 -16.24 13.86 -6.74
CA TRP A 131 -17.13 12.74 -7.04
C TRP A 131 -18.39 13.16 -7.80
N GLU A 132 -18.77 14.44 -7.79
CA GLU A 132 -19.96 14.94 -8.51
C GLU A 132 -19.65 15.29 -9.96
N VAL A 133 -18.37 15.46 -10.32
CA VAL A 133 -17.92 15.89 -11.65
C VAL A 133 -16.85 14.96 -12.23
N SER A 134 -16.60 15.06 -13.54
CA SER A 134 -15.42 14.43 -14.13
C SER A 134 -14.18 15.25 -13.80
N THR A 135 -13.14 14.60 -13.30
CA THR A 135 -11.84 15.20 -13.00
C THR A 135 -10.74 14.56 -13.83
N MET A 136 -9.51 15.06 -13.70
CA MET A 136 -8.34 14.49 -14.39
C MET A 136 -7.17 14.41 -13.42
N THR A 137 -6.38 13.35 -13.55
CA THR A 137 -5.08 13.24 -12.89
C THR A 137 -4.07 14.26 -13.48
N PRO A 138 -2.92 14.50 -12.81
CA PRO A 138 -1.86 15.31 -13.39
C PRO A 138 -1.31 14.80 -14.74
N THR A 139 -1.45 13.49 -15.01
CA THR A 139 -1.06 12.86 -16.29
C THR A 139 -2.15 12.96 -17.37
N GLY A 140 -3.31 13.57 -17.07
CA GLY A 140 -4.40 13.78 -18.01
C GLY A 140 -5.38 12.61 -18.14
N VAL A 141 -5.32 11.63 -17.22
CA VAL A 141 -6.27 10.50 -17.20
C VAL A 141 -7.58 10.97 -16.59
N VAL A 142 -8.70 10.74 -17.28
CA VAL A 142 -10.03 11.14 -16.83
C VAL A 142 -10.50 10.23 -15.71
N VAL A 143 -11.01 10.82 -14.63
CA VAL A 143 -11.66 10.12 -13.53
C VAL A 143 -13.17 10.43 -13.54
N PRO A 144 -14.03 9.42 -13.78
CA PRO A 144 -15.47 9.62 -13.85
C PRO A 144 -16.12 10.02 -12.50
N PRO A 145 -17.27 10.71 -12.50
CA PRO A 145 -18.02 10.99 -11.28
C PRO A 145 -18.67 9.73 -10.70
N ARG A 146 -18.94 9.76 -9.39
CA ARG A 146 -19.75 8.78 -8.65
C ARG A 146 -20.87 9.51 -7.93
N ALA A 147 -21.86 9.90 -8.72
CA ALA A 147 -22.94 10.80 -8.29
C ALA A 147 -23.77 10.28 -7.10
N GLY A 148 -23.71 8.98 -6.77
CA GLY A 148 -24.35 8.39 -5.61
C GLY A 148 -23.77 8.87 -4.27
N ILE A 149 -22.58 9.49 -4.24
CA ILE A 149 -22.04 10.16 -3.05
C ILE A 149 -23.00 11.24 -2.54
N ARG A 150 -23.70 11.91 -3.46
CA ARG A 150 -24.53 13.06 -3.15
C ARG A 150 -25.73 12.69 -2.27
N PRO A 151 -26.64 11.80 -2.71
CA PRO A 151 -27.77 11.40 -1.90
C PRO A 151 -27.40 10.55 -0.66
N GLN A 152 -26.24 9.88 -0.65
CA GLN A 152 -25.87 8.96 0.44
C GLN A 152 -25.04 9.62 1.55
N VAL A 153 -24.20 10.61 1.20
CA VAL A 153 -23.23 11.21 2.12
C VAL A 153 -23.41 12.72 2.20
N ILE A 154 -23.30 13.44 1.08
CA ILE A 154 -23.24 14.91 1.08
C ILE A 154 -24.57 15.52 1.55
N ASP A 155 -25.71 15.10 0.99
CA ASP A 155 -27.01 15.68 1.35
C ASP A 155 -27.42 15.37 2.79
N PRO A 156 -27.30 14.13 3.31
CA PRO A 156 -27.61 13.89 4.71
C PRO A 156 -26.60 14.57 5.65
N TRP A 157 -25.34 14.76 5.25
CA TRP A 157 -24.36 15.54 6.01
C TRP A 157 -24.74 17.04 6.03
N LEU A 158 -25.19 17.61 4.92
CA LEU A 158 -25.77 18.95 4.87
C LEU A 158 -26.94 19.07 5.87
N VAL A 159 -27.85 18.09 5.93
CA VAL A 159 -28.98 18.11 6.88
C VAL A 159 -28.52 18.20 8.33
N VAL A 160 -27.58 17.32 8.75
CA VAL A 160 -27.09 17.34 10.13
C VAL A 160 -26.19 18.55 10.44
N SER A 161 -25.67 19.23 9.40
CA SER A 161 -25.00 20.52 9.49
C SER A 161 -25.97 21.72 9.55
N GLY A 162 -27.29 21.47 9.47
CA GLY A 162 -28.33 22.52 9.48
C GLY A 162 -28.61 23.15 8.12
N CYS A 163 -28.12 22.55 7.04
CA CYS A 163 -28.28 23.01 5.66
C CYS A 163 -29.45 22.34 4.94
N THR A 164 -29.89 22.93 3.83
CA THR A 164 -30.91 22.31 2.95
C THR A 164 -30.26 21.28 2.03
N PRO A 165 -30.80 20.04 1.90
CA PRO A 165 -30.37 19.08 0.87
C PRO A 165 -30.36 19.70 -0.53
N GLY A 166 -29.42 19.30 -1.38
CA GLY A 166 -29.26 19.86 -2.73
C GLY A 166 -28.55 21.21 -2.80
N SER A 167 -28.17 21.81 -1.67
CA SER A 167 -27.39 23.06 -1.66
C SER A 167 -25.99 22.84 -2.29
N PRO A 168 -25.48 23.77 -3.12
CA PRO A 168 -24.09 23.70 -3.57
C PRO A 168 -23.13 23.66 -2.38
N ILE A 169 -22.12 22.78 -2.44
CA ILE A 169 -21.06 22.70 -1.41
C ILE A 169 -19.80 23.46 -1.80
N VAL A 170 -19.66 23.83 -3.08
CA VAL A 170 -18.55 24.61 -3.63
C VAL A 170 -19.03 25.84 -4.41
N GLY A 171 -18.13 26.80 -4.64
CA GLY A 171 -18.37 27.99 -5.45
C GLY A 171 -19.29 29.05 -4.81
N PRO A 172 -19.63 30.13 -5.55
CA PRO A 172 -20.36 31.28 -5.00
C PRO A 172 -21.76 30.98 -4.44
N GLY A 173 -22.34 29.83 -4.78
CA GLY A 173 -23.63 29.36 -4.26
C GLY A 173 -23.54 28.58 -2.96
N ALA A 174 -22.33 28.20 -2.53
CA ALA A 174 -22.09 27.50 -1.27
C ALA A 174 -22.17 28.46 -0.09
N SER A 175 -23.40 28.68 0.39
CA SER A 175 -23.71 29.56 1.52
C SER A 175 -23.85 28.82 2.85
N CYS A 176 -23.86 27.48 2.81
CA CYS A 176 -23.95 26.62 3.99
C CYS A 176 -22.82 25.59 3.93
N LEU A 177 -22.03 25.50 4.99
CA LEU A 177 -20.82 24.67 5.06
C LEU A 177 -21.12 23.33 5.74
N LEU A 178 -20.36 22.30 5.37
CA LEU A 178 -20.40 21.00 6.05
C LEU A 178 -19.75 21.14 7.43
N ASP A 179 -20.47 20.76 8.49
CA ASP A 179 -19.90 20.73 9.83
C ASP A 179 -18.98 19.50 9.96
N LEU A 180 -17.67 19.74 10.00
CA LEU A 180 -16.65 18.68 10.13
C LEU A 180 -16.77 17.89 11.45
N LYS A 181 -17.48 18.40 12.45
CA LYS A 181 -17.78 17.64 13.66
C LYS A 181 -18.85 16.58 13.47
N GLN A 182 -19.63 16.72 12.40
CA GLN A 182 -20.67 15.78 11.98
C GLN A 182 -20.22 14.92 10.79
N ALA A 183 -18.91 14.90 10.49
CA ALA A 183 -18.38 14.15 9.36
C ALA A 183 -18.74 12.66 9.46
N PRO A 184 -19.34 12.06 8.42
CA PRO A 184 -19.94 10.73 8.49
C PRO A 184 -18.93 9.62 8.24
N PHE A 185 -17.90 9.59 9.08
CA PHE A 185 -16.79 8.65 8.99
C PHE A 185 -16.54 8.00 10.35
N ARG A 186 -16.29 6.69 10.34
CA ARG A 186 -15.97 5.91 11.53
C ARG A 186 -14.59 5.30 11.40
N LEU A 187 -13.75 5.49 12.41
CA LEU A 187 -12.41 4.91 12.43
C LEU A 187 -12.51 3.38 12.46
N LEU A 188 -11.91 2.72 11.49
CA LEU A 188 -11.86 1.25 11.38
C LEU A 188 -10.59 0.70 12.02
N GLY A 189 -9.49 1.43 11.93
CA GLY A 189 -8.22 1.06 12.52
C GLY A 189 -7.11 2.05 12.23
N ILE A 190 -6.02 1.89 12.97
CA ILE A 190 -4.76 2.61 12.80
C ILE A 190 -3.71 1.58 12.37
N VAL A 191 -2.99 1.85 11.27
CA VAL A 191 -2.05 0.90 10.67
C VAL A 191 -0.66 1.52 10.60
N ASN A 192 0.32 0.80 11.12
CA ASN A 192 1.73 1.19 11.06
C ASN A 192 2.44 0.41 9.94
N ARG A 193 2.75 1.09 8.85
CA ARG A 193 3.51 0.55 7.72
C ARG A 193 4.96 1.01 7.73
N VAL A 194 5.62 0.96 8.90
CA VAL A 194 7.08 1.16 8.99
C VAL A 194 7.85 0.13 8.13
N ASP A 195 7.21 -0.99 7.77
CA ASP A 195 7.70 -1.99 6.82
C ASP A 195 7.79 -1.51 5.35
N GLU A 196 7.28 -0.32 5.03
CA GLU A 196 7.37 0.32 3.70
C GLU A 196 8.51 1.32 3.56
N ASP A 197 9.54 1.21 4.42
CA ASP A 197 10.74 2.00 4.25
C ASP A 197 11.43 1.67 2.92
N VAL A 198 11.32 2.59 1.96
CA VAL A 198 12.06 2.55 0.71
C VAL A 198 13.20 3.54 0.81
N SER A 199 14.17 3.25 1.67
CA SER A 199 15.40 4.05 1.80
C SER A 199 16.30 4.03 0.54
N LEU A 200 15.90 3.36 -0.55
CA LEU A 200 16.66 3.20 -1.79
C LEU A 200 15.76 3.19 -3.05
N THR A 201 15.01 4.26 -3.34
CA THR A 201 14.48 4.45 -4.72
C THR A 201 15.51 5.16 -5.59
N ALA A 202 15.52 4.84 -6.89
CA ALA A 202 16.32 5.55 -7.90
C ALA A 202 15.93 7.04 -8.04
N ALA A 203 14.76 7.42 -7.50
CA ALA A 203 14.24 8.79 -7.45
C ALA A 203 14.80 9.64 -6.29
N GLY A 204 15.63 9.09 -5.40
CA GLY A 204 16.33 9.86 -4.36
C GLY A 204 15.45 10.34 -3.20
N GLY A 205 14.28 9.76 -2.99
CA GLY A 205 13.45 9.99 -1.81
C GLY A 205 13.74 9.00 -0.69
N THR A 206 13.77 9.46 0.56
CA THR A 206 13.78 8.61 1.76
C THR A 206 12.39 8.65 2.39
N THR A 207 11.60 7.59 2.26
CA THR A 207 10.38 7.43 3.08
C THR A 207 10.75 6.57 4.28
N HIS A 208 10.31 6.92 5.49
CA HIS A 208 10.59 6.11 6.69
C HIS A 208 9.49 5.09 6.99
N GLY A 209 8.66 4.78 6.00
CA GLY A 209 7.38 4.05 6.13
C GLY A 209 6.18 4.99 6.31
N GLU A 210 5.05 4.44 6.73
CA GLU A 210 3.79 5.20 6.86
C GLU A 210 3.01 4.89 8.15
N ALA A 211 2.15 5.83 8.55
CA ALA A 211 1.03 5.56 9.45
C ALA A 211 -0.28 5.89 8.74
N ARG A 212 -1.28 5.01 8.89
CA ARG A 212 -2.56 5.14 8.22
C ARG A 212 -3.72 5.19 9.18
N PHE A 213 -4.65 6.11 8.93
CA PHE A 213 -5.98 6.08 9.53
C PHE A 213 -6.98 5.57 8.50
N VAL A 214 -7.60 4.43 8.78
CA VAL A 214 -8.59 3.82 7.89
C VAL A 214 -9.98 4.16 8.42
N PHE A 215 -10.79 4.84 7.63
CA PHE A 215 -12.18 5.16 7.96
C PHE A 215 -13.16 4.45 7.04
N GLY A 216 -14.29 4.03 7.58
CA GLY A 216 -15.46 3.61 6.84
C GLY A 216 -16.44 4.76 6.75
N PHE A 217 -17.11 4.90 5.60
CA PHE A 217 -18.23 5.81 5.49
C PHE A 217 -19.43 5.27 6.26
N VAL A 218 -20.21 6.17 6.86
CA VAL A 218 -21.49 5.83 7.48
C VAL A 218 -22.59 6.69 6.89
N ASP A 219 -23.83 6.20 6.93
CA ASP A 219 -24.95 7.07 6.63
C ASP A 219 -25.05 8.15 7.74
N PRO A 220 -25.14 9.46 7.43
CA PRO A 220 -25.09 10.51 8.45
C PRO A 220 -26.26 10.56 9.44
N LEU A 221 -27.39 9.90 9.16
CA LEU A 221 -28.62 10.02 9.96
C LEU A 221 -28.84 8.84 10.94
N GLY A 222 -28.42 7.65 10.54
CA GLY A 222 -28.55 6.39 11.26
C GLY A 222 -27.21 5.77 11.65
N GLY A 223 -26.09 6.22 11.06
CA GLY A 223 -24.75 5.76 11.39
C GLY A 223 -24.45 4.33 10.94
N ASN A 224 -25.26 3.77 10.02
CA ASN A 224 -25.00 2.44 9.47
C ASN A 224 -23.81 2.51 8.51
N PRO A 225 -22.95 1.47 8.48
CA PRO A 225 -21.83 1.45 7.56
C PRO A 225 -22.29 1.41 6.09
N LEU A 226 -21.64 2.21 5.26
CA LEU A 226 -21.71 2.12 3.80
C LEU A 226 -20.56 1.24 3.31
N GLN A 227 -20.69 0.65 2.12
CA GLN A 227 -19.63 -0.08 1.43
C GLN A 227 -18.67 0.90 0.74
N ALA A 228 -17.99 1.69 1.58
CA ALA A 228 -16.96 2.64 1.17
C ALA A 228 -15.96 2.89 2.31
N THR A 229 -14.71 3.15 1.95
CA THR A 229 -13.61 3.48 2.87
C THR A 229 -12.79 4.65 2.36
N VAL A 230 -12.18 5.39 3.28
CA VAL A 230 -11.13 6.38 3.01
C VAL A 230 -9.95 6.10 3.93
N ILE A 231 -8.75 6.14 3.39
CA ILE A 231 -7.50 5.90 4.09
C ILE A 231 -6.67 7.17 3.99
N LEU A 232 -6.30 7.73 5.15
CA LEU A 232 -5.34 8.84 5.21
C LEU A 232 -3.96 8.23 5.49
N GLU A 233 -3.08 8.26 4.50
CA GLU A 233 -1.75 7.63 4.53
C GLU A 233 -0.69 8.70 4.73
N TYR A 234 -0.19 8.83 5.96
CA TYR A 234 0.85 9.78 6.32
C TYR A 234 2.22 9.11 6.19
N LYS A 235 3.15 9.76 5.49
CA LYS A 235 4.55 9.36 5.54
C LYS A 235 5.08 9.61 6.95
N LEU A 236 5.92 8.73 7.46
CA LEU A 236 6.54 8.94 8.77
C LEU A 236 7.57 10.08 8.67
N PRO A 237 7.41 11.18 9.45
CA PRO A 237 8.24 12.37 9.30
C PRO A 237 9.75 12.11 9.43
N THR A 238 10.55 12.90 8.71
CA THR A 238 12.02 12.86 8.74
C THR A 238 12.62 13.50 9.99
N ALA A 239 11.79 14.18 10.78
CA ALA A 239 12.15 14.76 12.05
C ALA A 239 11.02 14.62 13.08
N ARG A 240 11.41 14.42 14.34
CA ARG A 240 10.51 14.40 15.50
C ARG A 240 11.09 15.29 16.59
N MET A 241 10.29 16.23 17.11
CA MET A 241 10.73 17.22 18.11
C MET A 241 12.00 18.01 17.69
N GLY A 242 12.17 18.30 16.39
CA GLY A 242 13.31 19.04 15.85
C GLY A 242 14.60 18.22 15.70
N LEU A 243 14.57 16.91 15.92
CA LEU A 243 15.69 16.00 15.72
C LEU A 243 15.43 15.14 14.48
N SER A 244 16.48 14.80 13.73
CA SER A 244 16.34 13.84 12.63
C SER A 244 15.87 12.50 13.18
N TYR A 245 14.86 11.94 12.54
CA TYR A 245 14.25 10.66 12.87
C TYR A 245 14.43 9.70 11.70
N LYS A 246 14.77 8.45 11.98
CA LYS A 246 14.93 7.39 10.98
C LYS A 246 13.85 6.34 11.14
N VAL A 247 13.73 5.48 10.13
CA VAL A 247 12.85 4.29 10.16
C VAL A 247 13.04 3.48 11.44
N HIS A 248 14.29 3.31 11.90
CA HIS A 248 14.59 2.57 13.13
C HIS A 248 13.99 3.24 14.36
N ASP A 249 14.04 4.57 14.44
CA ASP A 249 13.52 5.32 15.58
C ASP A 249 11.97 5.24 15.62
N TRP A 250 11.33 5.36 14.46
CA TRP A 250 9.88 5.13 14.35
C TRP A 250 9.50 3.70 14.69
N ALA A 251 10.22 2.70 14.16
CA ALA A 251 9.98 1.30 14.46
C ALA A 251 10.10 1.05 15.97
N HIS A 252 11.11 1.64 16.63
CA HIS A 252 11.30 1.54 18.06
C HIS A 252 10.14 2.16 18.86
N ASP A 253 9.65 3.34 18.46
CA ASP A 253 8.53 3.99 19.15
C ASP A 253 7.22 3.20 19.01
N TRP A 254 6.91 2.76 17.80
CA TRP A 254 5.76 1.89 17.56
C TRP A 254 5.93 0.59 18.34
N HIS A 255 7.14 0.02 18.36
CA HIS A 255 7.43 -1.23 19.06
C HIS A 255 7.18 -1.15 20.57
N PHE A 256 7.32 0.04 21.15
CA PHE A 256 7.02 0.26 22.55
C PHE A 256 5.55 -0.05 22.89
N LEU A 257 4.62 0.00 21.93
CA LEU A 257 3.22 -0.40 22.12
C LEU A 257 3.06 -1.89 22.45
N SER A 258 3.98 -2.75 22.02
CA SER A 258 4.02 -4.17 22.43
C SER A 258 4.40 -4.39 23.90
N ASP A 259 4.97 -3.39 24.59
CA ASP A 259 5.40 -3.56 25.98
C ASP A 259 4.19 -3.86 26.89
N PRO A 260 4.14 -5.04 27.54
CA PRO A 260 3.05 -5.38 28.45
C PRO A 260 2.98 -4.46 29.68
N SER A 261 4.05 -3.71 29.99
CA SER A 261 4.07 -2.71 31.07
C SER A 261 3.12 -1.54 30.82
N LEU A 262 2.74 -1.28 29.56
CA LEU A 262 1.71 -0.31 29.21
C LEU A 262 0.32 -0.77 29.61
N GLY A 263 0.11 -2.07 29.86
CA GLY A 263 -1.21 -2.66 30.12
C GLY A 263 -1.93 -3.11 28.84
N PRO A 264 -3.23 -3.46 28.94
CA PRO A 264 -4.01 -3.85 27.77
C PRO A 264 -4.16 -2.69 26.78
N ILE A 265 -4.50 -3.00 25.52
CA ILE A 265 -4.88 -1.99 24.53
C ILE A 265 -6.03 -1.14 25.11
N GLY A 266 -5.96 0.18 24.93
CA GLY A 266 -6.93 1.12 25.50
C GLY A 266 -6.67 1.57 26.95
N SER A 267 -5.67 1.01 27.63
CA SER A 267 -5.25 1.52 28.93
C SER A 267 -4.68 2.96 28.81
N PRO A 268 -4.75 3.79 29.87
CA PRO A 268 -4.27 5.18 29.79
C PRO A 268 -2.81 5.31 29.32
N GLN A 269 -1.92 4.41 29.74
CA GLN A 269 -0.51 4.41 29.35
C GLN A 269 -0.34 4.06 27.87
N TYR A 270 -1.01 2.99 27.40
CA TYR A 270 -1.01 2.62 25.99
C TYR A 270 -1.54 3.76 25.11
N MET A 271 -2.69 4.34 25.49
CA MET A 271 -3.33 5.42 24.73
C MET A 271 -2.48 6.69 24.69
N GLN A 272 -1.78 7.01 25.77
CA GLN A 272 -0.85 8.15 25.80
C GLN A 272 0.32 7.97 24.83
N VAL A 273 0.90 6.77 24.77
CA VAL A 273 2.00 6.45 23.82
C VAL A 273 1.48 6.52 22.39
N LEU A 274 0.38 5.82 22.08
CA LEU A 274 -0.22 5.81 20.75
C LEU A 274 -0.59 7.21 20.27
N TYR A 275 -1.22 8.01 21.14
CA TYR A 275 -1.53 9.41 20.85
C TYR A 275 -0.27 10.23 20.55
N SER A 276 0.78 10.11 21.35
CA SER A 276 2.02 10.87 21.14
C SER A 276 2.68 10.54 19.81
N ILE A 277 2.71 9.27 19.41
CA ILE A 277 3.27 8.84 18.11
C ILE A 277 2.45 9.48 16.98
N LEU A 278 1.13 9.32 17.03
CA LEU A 278 0.24 9.79 15.97
C LEU A 278 0.17 11.31 15.88
N HIS A 279 0.16 12.01 17.01
CA HIS A 279 0.16 13.47 17.04
C HIS A 279 1.40 14.06 16.35
N ASP A 280 2.57 13.44 16.55
CA ASP A 280 3.81 13.86 15.91
C ASP A 280 3.89 13.48 14.41
N ILE A 281 2.92 12.72 13.90
CA ILE A 281 2.79 12.36 12.48
C ILE A 281 1.72 13.21 11.78
N THR A 282 0.60 13.50 12.44
CA THR A 282 -0.56 14.12 11.78
C THR A 282 -0.64 15.63 11.97
N SER A 283 0.14 16.21 12.88
CA SER A 283 0.05 17.65 13.17
C SER A 283 0.58 18.51 12.01
N PRO A 284 0.06 19.74 11.84
CA PRO A 284 0.65 20.69 10.89
C PRO A 284 2.12 20.99 11.24
N GLY A 285 2.99 21.08 10.24
CA GLY A 285 4.38 21.51 10.40
C GLY A 285 5.37 20.41 10.74
N VAL A 286 4.93 19.16 10.85
CA VAL A 286 5.80 18.03 11.21
C VAL A 286 6.79 17.66 10.11
N GLU A 287 6.48 17.98 8.84
CA GLU A 287 7.41 17.80 7.71
C GLU A 287 7.66 19.16 7.00
N PRO A 288 8.63 19.96 7.49
CA PRO A 288 8.90 21.27 6.93
C PRO A 288 9.25 21.23 5.43
N GLY A 289 8.58 22.07 4.64
CA GLY A 289 8.78 22.15 3.19
C GLY A 289 7.73 21.40 2.37
N ASN A 290 6.96 20.51 3.01
CA ASN A 290 5.79 19.92 2.38
C ASN A 290 4.64 20.95 2.23
N PRO A 291 3.67 20.70 1.33
CA PRO A 291 2.47 21.53 1.19
C PRO A 291 1.66 21.69 2.48
N ASN A 292 0.72 22.63 2.46
CA ASN A 292 -0.26 22.88 3.52
C ASN A 292 0.35 22.95 4.93
N PHE A 293 1.32 23.86 5.09
CA PHE A 293 2.07 24.07 6.32
C PHE A 293 2.89 22.87 6.75
N GLY A 294 3.46 22.11 5.81
CA GLY A 294 4.34 20.99 6.14
C GLY A 294 3.58 19.76 6.63
N SER A 295 2.43 19.46 6.01
CA SER A 295 1.69 18.22 6.28
C SER A 295 2.52 17.01 5.85
N ALA A 296 2.50 15.95 6.66
CA ALA A 296 3.12 14.67 6.32
C ALA A 296 2.18 13.72 5.55
N ILE A 297 0.98 14.16 5.17
CA ILE A 297 0.11 13.34 4.32
C ILE A 297 0.85 13.00 3.02
N GLY A 298 0.96 11.71 2.72
CA GLY A 298 1.47 11.22 1.45
C GLY A 298 0.34 11.16 0.43
N GLN A 299 -0.68 10.36 0.76
CA GLN A 299 -1.84 10.16 -0.11
C GLN A 299 -3.11 9.85 0.69
N VAL A 300 -4.25 10.07 0.03
CA VAL A 300 -5.59 9.70 0.51
C VAL A 300 -6.23 8.73 -0.47
N ARG A 301 -6.37 7.46 -0.06
CA ARG A 301 -6.97 6.41 -0.89
C ARG A 301 -8.44 6.23 -0.54
N THR A 302 -9.29 6.05 -1.55
CA THR A 302 -10.70 5.73 -1.34
C THR A 302 -11.08 4.47 -2.07
N ASN A 303 -11.89 3.63 -1.44
CA ASN A 303 -12.44 2.43 -2.05
C ASN A 303 -13.94 2.40 -1.86
N GLU A 304 -14.74 2.31 -2.92
CA GLU A 304 -16.20 2.37 -2.81
C GLU A 304 -16.94 1.62 -3.91
N ILE A 305 -18.12 1.10 -3.58
CA ILE A 305 -19.07 0.51 -4.53
C ILE A 305 -20.44 1.19 -4.47
N ASP A 306 -20.81 1.73 -3.30
CA ASP A 306 -22.14 2.29 -3.07
C ASP A 306 -22.41 3.57 -3.89
N PHE A 307 -21.39 4.34 -4.32
CA PHE A 307 -21.60 5.66 -4.92
C PHE A 307 -21.85 5.66 -6.44
N GLY A 308 -21.87 4.49 -7.07
CA GLY A 308 -22.28 4.37 -8.46
C GLY A 308 -22.56 2.93 -8.89
N GLY A 309 -22.74 2.02 -7.93
CA GLY A 309 -22.85 0.59 -8.18
C GLY A 309 -21.52 -0.07 -8.51
N GLY A 310 -21.57 -1.38 -8.72
CA GLY A 310 -20.42 -2.20 -9.10
C GLY A 310 -19.83 -1.80 -10.47
N PRO A 311 -18.53 -2.05 -10.70
CA PRO A 311 -17.56 -2.68 -9.78
C PRO A 311 -17.13 -1.74 -8.64
N TRP A 312 -16.36 -2.26 -7.68
CA TRP A 312 -15.67 -1.41 -6.73
C TRP A 312 -14.67 -0.51 -7.46
N LYS A 313 -14.52 0.73 -6.99
CA LYS A 313 -13.58 1.71 -7.51
C LYS A 313 -12.57 2.11 -6.45
N LEU A 314 -11.30 2.04 -6.81
CA LEU A 314 -10.18 2.52 -6.00
C LEU A 314 -9.63 3.80 -6.63
N ARG A 315 -9.40 4.81 -5.81
CA ARG A 315 -8.86 6.12 -6.23
C ARG A 315 -7.82 6.59 -5.23
N GLU A 316 -6.89 7.41 -5.70
CA GLU A 316 -5.86 8.04 -4.90
C GLU A 316 -5.95 9.55 -5.08
N HIS A 317 -5.72 10.27 -3.99
CA HIS A 317 -5.69 11.73 -3.98
C HIS A 317 -4.43 12.19 -3.28
N THR A 318 -3.84 13.28 -3.75
CA THR A 318 -2.65 13.90 -3.15
C THR A 318 -2.87 15.39 -2.97
N LEU A 319 -2.07 16.04 -2.12
CA LEU A 319 -2.04 17.49 -2.07
C LEU A 319 -1.40 18.02 -3.35
N GLN A 320 -2.16 18.80 -4.12
CA GLN A 320 -1.72 19.35 -5.40
C GLN A 320 -1.84 20.87 -5.38
N ASP A 321 -0.83 21.55 -5.93
CA ASP A 321 -0.89 23.00 -6.15
C ASP A 321 -1.93 23.32 -7.23
N VAL A 322 -2.99 24.00 -6.82
CA VAL A 322 -4.10 24.42 -7.68
C VAL A 322 -4.06 25.93 -7.99
N GLY A 323 -2.96 26.60 -7.67
CA GLY A 323 -2.76 28.02 -7.94
C GLY A 323 -3.54 28.97 -7.03
N LEU A 324 -4.01 28.49 -5.87
CA LEU A 324 -4.77 29.28 -4.90
C LEU A 324 -3.87 30.11 -3.98
N GLY A 325 -2.61 29.72 -3.78
CA GLY A 325 -1.67 30.42 -2.91
C GLY A 325 -0.69 29.49 -2.21
N PRO A 326 0.26 30.06 -1.44
CA PRO A 326 1.18 29.27 -0.62
C PRO A 326 0.42 28.53 0.49
N ASN A 327 0.66 27.23 0.62
CA ASN A 327 -0.04 26.35 1.57
C ASN A 327 -1.55 26.22 1.32
N ASP A 328 -2.01 26.47 0.10
CA ASP A 328 -3.40 26.29 -0.35
C ASP A 328 -3.50 25.16 -1.40
N SER A 329 -2.74 24.08 -1.21
CA SER A 329 -2.87 22.89 -2.05
C SER A 329 -4.21 22.20 -1.77
N ALA A 330 -4.89 21.76 -2.81
CA ALA A 330 -6.13 21.01 -2.70
C ALA A 330 -5.84 19.51 -2.69
N LEU A 331 -6.66 18.74 -1.96
CA LEU A 331 -6.64 17.28 -2.08
C LEU A 331 -7.35 16.89 -3.38
N ALA A 332 -6.58 16.53 -4.40
CA ALA A 332 -7.09 16.26 -5.74
C ALA A 332 -6.69 14.87 -6.24
N VAL A 333 -7.49 14.32 -7.15
CA VAL A 333 -7.24 12.97 -7.71
C VAL A 333 -5.86 12.87 -8.35
N HIS A 334 -5.21 11.74 -8.12
CA HIS A 334 -3.91 11.38 -8.67
C HIS A 334 -3.99 10.04 -9.41
N THR A 335 -2.94 9.69 -10.15
CA THR A 335 -2.82 8.32 -10.66
C THR A 335 -2.56 7.35 -9.52
N LEU A 336 -3.08 6.14 -9.63
CA LEU A 336 -2.81 5.05 -8.70
C LEU A 336 -1.37 4.55 -8.84
N ALA A 337 -0.63 4.47 -7.74
CA ALA A 337 0.69 3.85 -7.72
C ALA A 337 0.65 2.42 -8.31
N LEU A 338 1.63 2.10 -9.16
CA LEU A 338 1.87 0.78 -9.77
C LEU A 338 0.67 0.11 -10.49
N THR A 339 -0.44 0.81 -10.68
CA THR A 339 -1.69 0.22 -11.17
C THR A 339 -1.98 0.80 -12.55
N PRO A 340 -1.82 0.01 -13.63
CA PRO A 340 -2.22 0.47 -14.95
C PRO A 340 -3.73 0.71 -15.03
N ASP A 341 -4.14 1.56 -15.97
CA ASP A 341 -5.54 1.68 -16.37
C ASP A 341 -6.07 0.32 -16.81
N ASP A 342 -7.27 -0.04 -16.34
CA ASP A 342 -7.90 -1.33 -16.61
C ASP A 342 -7.94 -1.65 -18.12
N GLY A 343 -8.00 -0.63 -18.98
CA GLY A 343 -7.99 -0.75 -20.44
C GLY A 343 -6.68 -1.27 -21.05
N PHE A 344 -5.58 -1.32 -20.28
CA PHE A 344 -4.33 -1.95 -20.70
C PHE A 344 -4.32 -3.46 -20.49
N ASN A 345 -5.25 -4.02 -19.71
CA ASN A 345 -5.31 -5.46 -19.48
C ASN A 345 -5.47 -6.22 -20.82
N LEU A 346 -4.73 -7.33 -21.00
CA LEU A 346 -4.73 -8.12 -22.24
C LEU A 346 -4.34 -7.32 -23.51
N THR A 347 -3.52 -6.27 -23.39
CA THR A 347 -3.03 -5.50 -24.54
C THR A 347 -1.55 -5.75 -24.85
N PRO A 348 -1.11 -5.59 -26.12
CA PRO A 348 0.29 -5.68 -26.47
C PRO A 348 1.19 -4.68 -25.73
N ALA A 349 0.64 -3.55 -25.30
CA ALA A 349 1.39 -2.54 -24.56
C ALA A 349 1.74 -3.03 -23.15
N LEU A 350 0.76 -3.61 -22.43
CA LEU A 350 1.02 -4.24 -21.14
C LEU A 350 1.89 -5.48 -21.29
N ASP A 351 1.65 -6.32 -22.31
CA ASP A 351 2.48 -7.51 -22.56
C ASP A 351 3.94 -7.14 -22.77
N ALA A 352 4.23 -6.11 -23.58
CA ALA A 352 5.59 -5.64 -23.82
C ALA A 352 6.25 -5.11 -22.54
N HIS A 353 5.47 -4.43 -21.70
CA HIS A 353 5.94 -3.96 -20.40
C HIS A 353 6.29 -5.13 -19.48
N LEU A 354 5.36 -6.07 -19.26
CA LEU A 354 5.57 -7.23 -18.39
C LEU A 354 6.68 -8.15 -18.90
N GLN A 355 6.77 -8.37 -20.21
CA GLN A 355 7.84 -9.16 -20.81
C GLN A 355 9.21 -8.53 -20.57
N GLY A 356 9.33 -7.20 -20.55
CA GLY A 356 10.57 -6.51 -20.21
C GLY A 356 11.00 -6.67 -18.74
N LEU A 357 10.07 -7.05 -17.86
CA LEU A 357 10.31 -7.27 -16.44
C LEU A 357 10.44 -8.76 -16.07
N SER A 358 10.22 -9.67 -17.01
CA SER A 358 10.23 -11.11 -16.77
C SER A 358 11.63 -11.72 -16.81
N LEU A 359 11.81 -12.84 -16.13
CA LEU A 359 13.02 -13.66 -16.15
C LEU A 359 13.39 -14.09 -17.57
N GLY A 360 12.38 -14.34 -18.42
CA GLY A 360 12.59 -14.68 -19.83
C GLY A 360 13.33 -13.60 -20.61
N SER A 361 13.27 -12.34 -20.17
CA SER A 361 14.03 -11.22 -20.74
C SER A 361 15.36 -10.93 -20.02
N GLY A 362 15.67 -11.68 -18.96
CA GLY A 362 16.83 -11.47 -18.11
C GLY A 362 16.61 -10.46 -16.98
N SER A 363 15.37 -10.05 -16.71
CA SER A 363 15.01 -9.18 -15.59
C SER A 363 14.49 -10.01 -14.40
N PRO A 364 14.97 -9.78 -13.16
CA PRO A 364 14.47 -10.48 -11.99
C PRO A 364 13.23 -9.82 -11.37
N VAL A 365 12.78 -8.66 -11.86
CA VAL A 365 11.87 -7.78 -11.10
C VAL A 365 10.54 -8.45 -10.78
N LEU A 366 9.91 -9.14 -11.74
CA LEU A 366 8.66 -9.86 -11.48
C LEU A 366 8.80 -11.07 -10.57
N MET A 367 10.02 -11.50 -10.23
CA MET A 367 10.29 -12.61 -9.30
C MET A 367 11.00 -12.14 -8.03
N ASP A 368 11.23 -10.84 -7.88
CA ASP A 368 11.97 -10.27 -6.76
C ASP A 368 11.04 -10.05 -5.56
N TYR A 369 11.05 -11.03 -4.66
CA TYR A 369 10.38 -10.95 -3.36
C TYR A 369 11.19 -10.17 -2.31
N LEU A 370 12.45 -9.79 -2.59
CA LEU A 370 13.43 -9.30 -1.62
C LEU A 370 13.80 -7.82 -1.82
N HIS A 371 13.15 -7.09 -2.74
CA HIS A 371 13.41 -5.66 -3.01
C HIS A 371 14.87 -5.35 -3.43
N THR A 372 15.47 -6.17 -4.28
CA THR A 372 16.81 -5.88 -4.85
C THR A 372 16.77 -4.93 -6.05
N SER A 373 15.62 -4.77 -6.71
CA SER A 373 15.42 -3.85 -7.84
C SER A 373 14.28 -2.85 -7.58
N PRO A 374 14.38 -1.58 -7.98
CA PRO A 374 13.35 -0.58 -7.72
C PRO A 374 12.04 -0.97 -8.42
N PRO A 375 10.93 -1.12 -7.69
CA PRO A 375 9.63 -1.35 -8.30
C PRO A 375 8.95 0.01 -8.53
N ASP A 376 9.40 0.73 -9.56
CA ASP A 376 8.72 1.93 -10.09
C ASP A 376 8.37 1.71 -11.58
N ASP A 377 8.02 0.48 -11.92
CA ASP A 377 8.18 0.02 -13.31
C ASP A 377 6.99 0.32 -14.20
N VAL A 378 5.78 0.53 -13.66
CA VAL A 378 4.62 0.84 -14.52
C VAL A 378 4.78 2.26 -15.09
N PRO A 379 4.87 2.41 -16.43
CA PRO A 379 5.07 3.72 -17.03
C PRO A 379 3.96 4.69 -16.63
N SER A 380 4.29 5.95 -16.35
CA SER A 380 3.29 6.98 -16.00
C SER A 380 2.17 7.15 -17.02
N ALA A 381 2.44 6.85 -18.29
CA ALA A 381 1.46 6.86 -19.38
C ALA A 381 0.47 5.68 -19.34
N MET A 382 0.77 4.63 -18.54
CA MET A 382 -0.10 3.49 -18.34
C MET A 382 -0.92 3.58 -17.05
N LEU A 383 -0.52 4.39 -16.07
CA LEU A 383 -1.17 4.44 -14.76
C LEU A 383 -2.63 4.92 -14.82
N ALA A 384 -3.49 4.30 -14.01
CA ALA A 384 -4.91 4.61 -13.94
C ALA A 384 -5.20 5.82 -13.06
N GLY A 385 -6.26 6.58 -13.36
CA GLY A 385 -6.84 7.55 -12.41
C GLY A 385 -7.88 6.92 -11.46
N GLU A 386 -8.40 5.76 -11.82
CA GLU A 386 -9.17 4.86 -10.96
C GLU A 386 -8.98 3.41 -11.44
N SER A 387 -9.08 2.43 -10.54
CA SER A 387 -9.06 1.02 -10.93
C SER A 387 -10.33 0.30 -10.50
N SER A 388 -10.75 -0.70 -11.26
CA SER A 388 -11.93 -1.50 -10.98
C SER A 388 -11.58 -2.84 -10.33
N ALA A 389 -12.41 -3.29 -9.40
CA ALA A 389 -12.31 -4.63 -8.82
C ALA A 389 -13.69 -5.31 -8.75
N PRO A 390 -13.86 -6.57 -9.19
CA PRO A 390 -12.82 -7.50 -9.69
C PRO A 390 -12.20 -7.13 -11.03
N LEU A 391 -10.90 -7.36 -11.13
CA LEU A 391 -10.13 -7.41 -12.37
C LEU A 391 -9.00 -8.44 -12.19
N LEU A 392 -8.89 -9.39 -13.11
CA LEU A 392 -7.75 -10.28 -13.18
C LEU A 392 -6.73 -9.69 -14.16
N TRP A 393 -5.56 -9.32 -13.65
CA TRP A 393 -4.43 -8.93 -14.50
C TRP A 393 -3.86 -10.16 -15.20
N ASP A 394 -3.84 -10.10 -16.53
CA ASP A 394 -3.33 -11.16 -17.38
C ASP A 394 -2.76 -10.61 -18.70
N HIS A 395 -2.04 -11.45 -19.42
CA HIS A 395 -1.38 -11.13 -20.68
C HIS A 395 -2.17 -11.64 -21.90
N SER A 396 -2.02 -11.02 -23.06
CA SER A 396 -2.82 -11.39 -24.25
C SER A 396 -2.42 -12.73 -24.89
N SER A 397 -1.22 -13.25 -24.60
CA SER A 397 -0.68 -14.47 -25.20
C SER A 397 -0.25 -15.51 -24.16
N PRO A 398 -0.78 -16.76 -24.19
CA PRO A 398 -0.40 -17.82 -23.25
C PRO A 398 1.10 -18.08 -23.20
N GLY A 399 1.66 -18.18 -22.00
CA GLY A 399 3.08 -18.50 -21.77
C GLY A 399 4.03 -17.31 -21.89
N THR A 400 3.50 -16.08 -21.88
CA THR A 400 4.33 -14.86 -21.87
C THR A 400 5.02 -14.66 -20.52
N LEU A 401 4.35 -15.05 -19.43
CA LEU A 401 4.87 -14.97 -18.07
C LEU A 401 4.73 -16.33 -17.37
N LEU A 402 5.58 -16.57 -16.39
CA LEU A 402 5.35 -17.60 -15.37
C LEU A 402 4.14 -17.21 -14.50
N PRO A 403 3.39 -18.17 -13.94
CA PRO A 403 2.29 -17.87 -13.02
C PRO A 403 2.68 -16.93 -11.89
N GLU A 404 3.87 -17.13 -11.32
CA GLU A 404 4.43 -16.31 -10.24
C GLU A 404 4.70 -14.86 -10.69
N GLU A 405 5.20 -14.66 -11.92
CA GLU A 405 5.47 -13.32 -12.46
C GLU A 405 4.19 -12.51 -12.67
N ARG A 406 3.15 -13.15 -13.23
CA ARG A 406 1.82 -12.54 -13.40
C ARG A 406 1.21 -12.20 -12.04
N HIS A 407 1.30 -13.15 -11.10
CA HIS A 407 0.77 -13.00 -9.76
C HIS A 407 1.41 -11.84 -9.00
N HIS A 408 2.74 -11.69 -9.03
CA HIS A 408 3.41 -10.57 -8.36
C HIS A 408 3.07 -9.23 -8.96
N PHE A 409 2.98 -9.17 -10.28
CA PHE A 409 2.50 -7.96 -10.94
C PHE A 409 1.11 -7.59 -10.41
N ALA A 410 0.18 -8.55 -10.42
CA ALA A 410 -1.18 -8.33 -9.95
C ALA A 410 -1.24 -7.92 -8.46
N LEU A 411 -0.50 -8.62 -7.59
CA LEU A 411 -0.45 -8.34 -6.15
C LEU A 411 0.13 -6.96 -5.81
N ALA A 412 0.97 -6.41 -6.69
CA ALA A 412 1.51 -5.06 -6.57
C ALA A 412 0.53 -3.96 -7.03
N THR A 413 -0.61 -4.31 -7.64
CA THR A 413 -1.64 -3.35 -8.06
C THR A 413 -2.74 -3.21 -7.01
N CYS A 414 -3.41 -2.04 -7.01
CA CYS A 414 -4.53 -1.76 -6.10
C CYS A 414 -5.66 -2.80 -6.25
N ASN A 415 -6.11 -3.05 -7.47
CA ASN A 415 -7.24 -3.94 -7.75
C ASN A 415 -6.89 -5.44 -7.70
N GLY A 416 -5.63 -5.83 -7.91
CA GLY A 416 -5.20 -7.22 -7.72
C GLY A 416 -5.09 -7.60 -6.24
N CYS A 417 -4.47 -6.76 -5.41
CA CYS A 417 -4.33 -7.03 -3.97
C CYS A 417 -5.70 -7.12 -3.25
N HIS A 418 -6.69 -6.34 -3.68
CA HIS A 418 -7.97 -6.23 -2.98
C HIS A 418 -8.96 -7.38 -3.25
N LEU A 419 -8.69 -8.35 -4.14
CA LEU A 419 -9.63 -9.44 -4.42
C LEU A 419 -8.96 -10.79 -4.64
N ASP A 420 -8.95 -11.29 -5.88
CA ASP A 420 -8.78 -12.71 -6.18
C ASP A 420 -7.36 -13.20 -5.88
N GLU A 421 -6.35 -12.33 -5.96
CA GLU A 421 -4.96 -12.68 -5.62
C GLU A 421 -4.77 -12.98 -4.13
N THR A 422 -5.65 -12.46 -3.26
CA THR A 422 -5.53 -12.58 -1.80
C THR A 422 -6.77 -13.18 -1.12
N GLN A 423 -7.78 -13.60 -1.90
CA GLN A 423 -9.13 -13.96 -1.41
C GLN A 423 -9.74 -12.90 -0.47
N THR A 424 -9.39 -11.63 -0.67
CA THR A 424 -9.95 -10.56 0.14
C THR A 424 -11.37 -10.27 -0.33
N PRO A 425 -12.38 -10.12 0.55
CA PRO A 425 -13.74 -9.70 0.19
C PRO A 425 -13.77 -8.19 -0.08
N PHE A 426 -12.94 -7.77 -1.02
CA PHE A 426 -12.63 -6.40 -1.42
C PHE A 426 -11.82 -5.55 -0.43
N VAL A 427 -12.29 -5.31 0.79
CA VAL A 427 -11.55 -4.46 1.76
C VAL A 427 -10.75 -5.27 2.77
N HIS A 428 -9.57 -4.77 3.12
CA HIS A 428 -8.72 -5.34 4.18
C HIS A 428 -9.22 -5.03 5.59
N LEU A 429 -9.86 -3.88 5.79
CA LEU A 429 -10.55 -3.48 7.02
C LEU A 429 -12.01 -3.17 6.67
N SER A 430 -12.95 -3.99 7.13
CA SER A 430 -14.36 -3.86 6.77
C SER A 430 -15.05 -2.67 7.45
N PRO A 431 -15.88 -1.88 6.73
CA PRO A 431 -16.81 -0.95 7.38
C PRO A 431 -17.61 -1.64 8.48
N ARG A 432 -17.72 -0.97 9.63
CA ARG A 432 -18.31 -1.53 10.86
C ARG A 432 -19.36 -0.62 11.46
N SER A 433 -20.26 -1.19 12.26
CA SER A 433 -21.14 -0.45 13.16
C SER A 433 -20.40 0.02 14.42
N ALA A 434 -20.93 1.02 15.12
CA ALA A 434 -20.38 1.43 16.43
C ALA A 434 -20.48 0.28 17.45
N GLY A 435 -19.45 0.12 18.29
CA GLY A 435 -19.36 -0.94 19.30
C GLY A 435 -19.10 -2.35 18.74
N VAL A 436 -18.91 -2.49 17.43
CA VAL A 436 -18.59 -3.77 16.78
C VAL A 436 -17.16 -3.69 16.26
N PRO A 437 -16.27 -4.65 16.54
CA PRO A 437 -14.90 -4.63 16.01
C PRO A 437 -14.86 -4.64 14.49
N THR A 438 -13.84 -3.99 13.90
CA THR A 438 -13.58 -4.08 12.46
C THR A 438 -13.15 -5.50 12.10
N THR A 439 -13.81 -6.11 11.11
CA THR A 439 -13.38 -7.41 10.56
C THR A 439 -12.23 -7.19 9.57
N LEU A 440 -11.10 -7.84 9.84
CA LEU A 440 -9.95 -7.92 8.92
C LEU A 440 -10.21 -8.94 7.80
N SER A 441 -9.63 -8.73 6.61
CA SER A 441 -9.65 -9.77 5.57
C SER A 441 -8.82 -10.99 5.98
N PRO A 442 -9.03 -12.17 5.36
CA PRO A 442 -8.23 -13.36 5.63
C PRO A 442 -6.72 -13.11 5.48
N PHE A 443 -6.35 -12.28 4.51
CA PHE A 443 -4.97 -11.87 4.24
C PHE A 443 -4.30 -11.19 5.44
N LEU A 444 -5.04 -10.36 6.19
CA LEU A 444 -4.54 -9.65 7.38
C LEU A 444 -4.88 -10.33 8.72
N SER A 445 -5.64 -11.42 8.73
CA SER A 445 -6.08 -12.12 9.96
C SER A 445 -5.49 -13.51 10.12
N THR A 446 -4.53 -13.88 9.28
CA THR A 446 -3.82 -15.16 9.42
C THR A 446 -2.97 -15.14 10.70
N PRO A 447 -3.08 -16.15 11.59
CA PRO A 447 -2.38 -16.14 12.87
C PRO A 447 -0.85 -16.11 12.75
N THR A 448 -0.20 -15.40 13.68
CA THR A 448 1.27 -15.22 13.75
C THR A 448 1.94 -16.25 14.65
N VAL A 449 1.32 -17.42 14.87
CA VAL A 449 1.89 -18.48 15.70
C VAL A 449 3.08 -19.12 14.97
N ALA A 450 4.23 -19.22 15.64
CA ALA A 450 5.44 -19.80 15.06
C ALA A 450 5.36 -21.33 14.94
N ALA A 451 5.83 -21.89 13.82
CA ALA A 451 6.11 -23.32 13.64
C ALA A 451 7.55 -23.70 14.01
N GLY A 452 8.44 -22.71 14.17
CA GLY A 452 9.88 -22.88 14.34
C GLY A 452 10.67 -22.59 13.06
N ALA A 453 11.99 -22.42 13.17
CA ALA A 453 12.88 -22.13 12.05
C ALA A 453 12.47 -20.90 11.20
N GLY A 454 11.86 -19.89 11.83
CA GLY A 454 11.38 -18.68 11.15
C GLY A 454 10.09 -18.85 10.33
N LEU A 455 9.43 -20.01 10.40
CA LEU A 455 8.17 -20.27 9.68
C LEU A 455 6.94 -20.02 10.57
N PRO A 456 5.82 -19.52 10.00
CA PRO A 456 4.54 -19.53 10.69
C PRO A 456 3.87 -20.91 10.64
N MET A 457 3.01 -21.18 11.61
CA MET A 457 2.19 -22.40 11.71
C MET A 457 1.00 -22.39 10.74
N PHE A 458 0.54 -21.21 10.33
CA PHE A 458 -0.63 -21.03 9.49
C PHE A 458 -0.31 -20.16 8.28
N SER A 459 -0.95 -20.49 7.16
CA SER A 459 -0.97 -19.69 5.94
C SER A 459 -2.39 -19.59 5.38
N LEU A 460 -2.64 -18.53 4.63
CA LEU A 460 -3.78 -18.42 3.73
C LEU A 460 -3.37 -18.94 2.35
N SER A 461 -3.95 -20.08 1.94
CA SER A 461 -3.71 -20.66 0.62
C SER A 461 -4.69 -20.12 -0.42
N VAL A 462 -4.17 -19.52 -1.48
CA VAL A 462 -4.94 -18.89 -2.56
C VAL A 462 -4.62 -19.55 -3.89
N PRO A 463 -5.56 -20.28 -4.51
CA PRO A 463 -5.38 -20.76 -5.87
C PRO A 463 -5.18 -19.58 -6.83
N ASP A 464 -4.24 -19.70 -7.76
CA ASP A 464 -4.01 -18.69 -8.79
C ASP A 464 -5.31 -18.42 -9.57
N PRO A 465 -5.85 -17.19 -9.55
CA PRO A 465 -7.10 -16.89 -10.23
C PRO A 465 -7.02 -17.03 -11.75
N ALA A 466 -5.81 -17.04 -12.33
CA ALA A 466 -5.61 -17.36 -13.75
C ALA A 466 -5.79 -18.85 -14.08
N GLY A 467 -6.00 -19.71 -13.08
CA GLY A 467 -6.28 -21.14 -13.27
C GLY A 467 -5.06 -21.97 -13.68
N SER A 468 -3.84 -21.51 -13.37
CA SER A 468 -2.60 -22.24 -13.64
C SER A 468 -2.45 -23.53 -12.84
N GLY A 469 -3.21 -23.68 -11.75
CA GLY A 469 -3.08 -24.77 -10.78
C GLY A 469 -2.06 -24.49 -9.67
N THR A 470 -1.35 -23.37 -9.75
CA THR A 470 -0.49 -22.84 -8.68
C THR A 470 -1.34 -22.44 -7.47
N ILE A 471 -0.80 -22.64 -6.27
CA ILE A 471 -1.39 -22.18 -5.00
C ILE A 471 -0.41 -21.22 -4.36
N PHE A 472 -0.85 -20.00 -4.05
CA PHE A 472 -0.11 -18.97 -3.36
C PHE A 472 -0.41 -18.98 -1.86
N ASP A 473 0.59 -19.27 -1.03
CA ASP A 473 0.44 -19.20 0.43
C ASP A 473 0.88 -17.84 0.99
N TYR A 474 0.09 -17.28 1.92
CA TYR A 474 0.37 -16.00 2.56
C TYR A 474 0.33 -16.06 4.09
N ASN A 475 1.15 -15.22 4.71
CA ASN A 475 0.92 -14.79 6.09
C ASN A 475 1.44 -13.35 6.22
N GLU A 476 0.63 -12.37 5.78
CA GLU A 476 1.02 -10.96 5.81
C GLU A 476 1.32 -10.45 7.23
N PRO A 477 0.56 -10.85 8.28
CA PRO A 477 0.94 -10.54 9.66
C PRO A 477 2.35 -11.01 10.03
N TRP A 478 2.71 -12.26 9.70
CA TRP A 478 4.05 -12.80 9.95
C TRP A 478 5.13 -12.06 9.15
N ARG A 479 4.87 -11.77 7.88
CA ARG A 479 5.78 -11.04 7.00
C ARG A 479 6.03 -9.62 7.54
N ARG A 480 5.01 -8.91 8.01
CA ARG A 480 5.18 -7.57 8.61
C ARG A 480 5.91 -7.63 9.95
N MET A 481 5.63 -8.63 10.78
CA MET A 481 6.41 -8.87 12.01
C MET A 481 7.89 -9.12 11.71
N CYS A 482 8.19 -9.84 10.61
CA CYS A 482 9.54 -10.07 10.15
C CYS A 482 10.27 -8.76 9.81
N GLU A 483 9.64 -7.89 9.02
CA GLU A 483 10.24 -6.60 8.63
C GLU A 483 10.46 -5.68 9.82
N VAL A 484 9.50 -5.57 10.74
CA VAL A 484 9.69 -4.74 11.93
C VAL A 484 10.79 -5.30 12.83
N THR A 485 10.82 -6.62 13.04
CA THR A 485 11.90 -7.27 13.82
C THR A 485 13.26 -7.04 13.15
N ARG A 486 13.35 -7.15 11.82
CA ARG A 486 14.55 -6.83 11.05
C ARG A 486 15.01 -5.40 11.32
N ILE A 487 14.13 -4.41 11.19
CA ILE A 487 14.47 -3.00 11.42
C ILE A 487 15.00 -2.82 12.84
N LEU A 488 14.33 -3.39 13.85
CA LEU A 488 14.71 -3.31 15.27
C LEU A 488 16.04 -4.01 15.60
N THR A 489 16.49 -4.95 14.76
CA THR A 489 17.83 -5.56 14.85
C THR A 489 18.92 -4.75 14.15
N GLY A 490 18.57 -3.58 13.59
CA GLY A 490 19.51 -2.64 12.97
C GLY A 490 19.84 -2.94 11.50
N VAL A 491 19.12 -3.86 10.87
CA VAL A 491 19.28 -4.16 9.44
C VAL A 491 18.46 -3.18 8.62
N THR A 492 19.08 -2.49 7.67
CA THR A 492 18.43 -1.44 6.85
C THR A 492 17.83 -1.95 5.54
N THR A 493 18.37 -3.02 4.97
CA THR A 493 17.85 -3.58 3.71
C THR A 493 16.60 -4.41 3.99
N PRO A 494 15.47 -4.17 3.29
CA PRO A 494 14.27 -5.00 3.40
C PRO A 494 14.57 -6.49 3.21
N TYR A 495 13.89 -7.35 3.97
CA TYR A 495 13.98 -8.80 3.76
C TYR A 495 12.89 -9.29 2.81
N THR A 496 11.79 -8.56 2.72
CA THR A 496 10.63 -8.89 1.90
C THR A 496 10.06 -7.65 1.26
N ARG A 497 9.44 -7.84 0.09
CA ARG A 497 8.72 -6.80 -0.63
C ARG A 497 7.42 -6.41 0.06
N ALA A 498 7.14 -5.10 0.10
CA ALA A 498 5.84 -4.59 0.51
C ALA A 498 4.70 -5.12 -0.38
N ASN A 499 3.65 -5.69 0.22
CA ASN A 499 2.48 -6.18 -0.52
C ASN A 499 1.45 -5.06 -0.74
N GLY A 500 0.91 -4.95 -1.96
CA GLY A 500 0.02 -3.88 -2.38
C GLY A 500 0.74 -2.71 -3.07
N ALA A 501 -0.04 -1.81 -3.67
CA ALA A 501 0.45 -0.60 -4.32
C ALA A 501 0.69 0.51 -3.31
N HIS A 502 1.93 1.00 -3.17
CA HIS A 502 2.34 2.03 -2.21
C HIS A 502 3.30 3.04 -2.80
#